data_AF-A0A533HZ06-F1
#
_entry.id   AF-A0A533HZ06-F1
#
_cell.length_a   1.000
_cell.length_b   1.000
_cell.length_c   1.000
_cell.angle_alpha   90.00
_cell.angle_beta   90.00
_cell.angle_gamma   90.00
#
_symmetry.space_group_name_H-M   'P 1'
#
loop_
_entity.id
_entity.type
_entity.pdbx_description
1 polymer ?
#
loop_
_entity_poly.entity_id
_entity_poly.type
_entity_poly.pdbx_seq_one_letter_code
_entity_poly.pdbx_strand_id
1 'polypeptide(L)'
;KGGVAAMTLPAARELARSGIRVMTIAPGLFETAMSAGLSPDARTVLEAGLPFPSRMGRPDEFAMLVQQIVENQLLNGEVIRIDSAVRLAPK
;
A
#
# COMPACT_ATOMS: atom_id res chain seq x y z
N LYS A 1 2.19 10.78 -4.14
CA LYS A 1 2.92 9.93 -3.15
C LYS A 1 4.30 9.43 -3.64
N GLY A 2 4.80 9.88 -4.80
CA GLY A 2 6.10 9.42 -5.33
C GLY A 2 7.33 9.80 -4.49
N GLY A 3 7.29 10.94 -3.78
CA GLY A 3 8.39 11.34 -2.89
C GLY A 3 8.66 10.35 -1.76
N VAL A 4 7.60 9.87 -1.08
CA VAL A 4 7.74 8.85 -0.02
C VAL A 4 8.34 7.56 -0.58
N ALA A 5 7.82 7.09 -1.73
CA ALA A 5 8.35 5.90 -2.39
C ALA A 5 9.85 6.06 -2.76
N ALA A 6 10.22 7.19 -3.36
CA ALA A 6 11.60 7.46 -3.78
C ALA A 6 12.57 7.62 -2.60
N MET A 7 12.11 8.10 -1.44
CA MET A 7 12.94 8.22 -0.23
C MET A 7 13.23 6.88 0.45
N THR A 8 12.48 5.81 0.15
CA THR A 8 12.62 4.51 0.84
C THR A 8 14.05 3.96 0.76
N LEU A 9 14.62 3.89 -0.44
CA LEU A 9 15.97 3.35 -0.66
C LEU A 9 17.09 4.21 -0.04
N PRO A 10 17.16 5.54 -0.26
CA PRO A 10 18.19 6.36 0.38
C PRO A 10 18.08 6.35 1.91
N ALA A 11 16.87 6.39 2.48
CA ALA A 11 16.68 6.29 3.93
C ALA A 11 17.14 4.92 4.47
N ALA A 12 16.82 3.82 3.76
CA ALA A 12 17.32 2.49 4.12
C ALA A 12 18.85 2.43 4.15
N ARG A 13 19.53 3.10 3.20
CA ARG A 13 20.99 3.17 3.14
C ARG A 13 21.60 4.01 4.26
N GLU A 14 20.98 5.15 4.56
CA GLU A 14 21.41 6.04 5.65
C GLU A 14 21.33 5.33 7.01
N LEU A 15 20.21 4.65 7.26
CA LEU A 15 19.91 4.05 8.55
C LEU A 15 20.47 2.61 8.72
N ALA A 16 21.06 2.03 7.67
CA ALA A 16 21.62 0.68 7.70
C ALA A 16 22.67 0.49 8.81
N ARG A 17 23.50 1.51 9.08
CA ARG A 17 24.53 1.46 10.14
C ARG A 17 23.94 1.39 11.55
N SER A 18 22.70 1.86 11.71
CA SER A 18 21.95 1.80 12.97
C SER A 18 21.09 0.53 13.08
N GLY A 19 21.16 -0.38 12.10
CA GLY A 19 20.36 -1.60 12.09
C GLY A 19 18.87 -1.37 11.86
N ILE A 20 18.48 -0.20 11.32
CA ILE A 20 17.07 0.15 11.08
C ILE A 20 16.74 -0.13 9.60
N ARG A 21 15.72 -0.95 9.38
CA ARG A 21 15.15 -1.22 8.04
C ARG A 21 14.11 -0.15 7.70
N VAL A 22 13.99 0.17 6.42
CA VAL A 22 13.01 1.12 5.90
C VAL A 22 12.22 0.48 4.78
N MET A 23 10.90 0.50 4.88
CA MET A 23 9.97 -0.08 3.91
C MET A 23 8.82 0.90 3.68
N THR A 24 8.23 0.83 2.50
CA THR A 24 7.03 1.61 2.15
C THR A 24 5.94 0.69 1.63
N ILE A 25 4.69 0.91 2.05
CA ILE A 25 3.53 0.25 1.46
C ILE A 25 2.79 1.26 0.58
N ALA A 26 2.51 0.87 -0.65
CA ALA A 26 1.71 1.62 -1.62
C ALA A 26 0.33 0.96 -1.78
N PRO A 27 -0.66 1.31 -0.93
CA PRO A 27 -1.98 0.71 -1.00
C PRO A 27 -2.76 1.20 -2.22
N GLY A 28 -3.60 0.31 -2.75
CA GLY A 28 -4.71 0.65 -3.64
C GLY A 28 -5.90 1.19 -2.85
N LEU A 29 -7.11 0.76 -3.25
CA LEU A 29 -8.35 1.15 -2.58
C LEU A 29 -8.59 0.30 -1.33
N PHE A 30 -8.78 0.96 -0.19
CA PHE A 30 -9.06 0.32 1.10
C PHE A 30 -10.26 0.96 1.80
N GLU A 31 -11.01 0.14 2.52
CA GLU A 31 -12.11 0.54 3.38
C GLU A 31 -11.57 1.25 4.63
N THR A 32 -11.64 2.58 4.63
CA THR A 32 -11.18 3.42 5.74
C THR A 32 -12.11 4.61 5.93
N ALA A 33 -11.95 5.37 7.02
CA ALA A 33 -12.65 6.64 7.19
C ALA A 33 -12.45 7.61 6.00
N MET A 34 -11.30 7.52 5.31
CA MET A 34 -11.02 8.32 4.11
C MET A 34 -11.90 7.93 2.91
N SER A 35 -12.25 6.65 2.77
CA SER A 35 -13.14 6.17 1.71
C SER A 35 -14.62 6.23 2.08
N ALA A 36 -14.95 6.53 3.34
CA ALA A 36 -16.33 6.57 3.84
C ALA A 36 -17.19 7.68 3.19
N GLY A 37 -16.56 8.70 2.60
CA GLY A 37 -17.27 9.76 1.87
C GLY A 37 -17.67 9.40 0.43
N LEU A 38 -17.34 8.20 -0.06
CA LEU A 38 -17.73 7.78 -1.41
C LEU A 38 -19.23 7.45 -1.45
N SER A 39 -19.93 7.97 -2.48
CA SER A 39 -21.30 7.55 -2.73
C SER A 39 -21.35 6.05 -3.10
N PRO A 40 -22.49 5.36 -2.84
CA PRO A 40 -22.64 3.95 -3.20
C PRO A 40 -22.34 3.65 -4.67
N ASP A 41 -22.76 4.55 -5.56
CA ASP A 41 -22.53 4.42 -7.01
C ASP A 41 -21.04 4.55 -7.35
N ALA A 42 -20.35 5.54 -6.78
CA ALA A 42 -18.92 5.74 -6.99
C ALA A 42 -18.10 4.55 -6.45
N ARG A 43 -18.52 3.98 -5.32
CA ARG A 43 -17.92 2.78 -4.74
C ARG A 43 -18.05 1.59 -5.69
N THR A 44 -19.26 1.33 -6.18
CA THR A 44 -19.54 0.22 -7.11
C THR A 44 -18.69 0.31 -8.38
N VAL A 45 -18.59 1.51 -8.96
CA VAL A 45 -17.78 1.75 -10.16
C VAL A 45 -16.29 1.51 -9.89
N LEU A 46 -15.78 1.96 -8.74
CA LEU A 46 -14.38 1.76 -8.37
C LEU A 46 -14.06 0.29 -8.11
N GLU A 47 -14.95 -0.44 -7.44
CA GLU A 47 -14.80 -1.88 -7.16
C GLU A 47 -14.86 -2.72 -8.44
N ALA A 48 -15.70 -2.35 -9.41
CA ALA A 48 -15.76 -3.00 -10.72
C ALA A 48 -14.45 -2.87 -11.52
N GLY A 49 -13.65 -1.83 -11.25
CA GLY A 49 -12.33 -1.63 -11.86
C GLY A 49 -11.20 -2.43 -11.21
N LEU A 50 -11.46 -3.19 -10.13
CA LEU A 50 -10.44 -3.96 -9.42
C LEU A 50 -10.33 -5.38 -10.01
N PRO A 51 -9.16 -5.77 -10.56
CA PRO A 51 -8.97 -7.09 -11.17
C PRO A 51 -9.26 -8.26 -10.22
N PHE A 52 -8.48 -8.43 -9.15
CA PHE A 52 -8.73 -9.47 -8.14
C PHE A 52 -7.93 -9.20 -6.86
N PRO A 53 -8.55 -9.35 -5.67
CA PRO A 53 -9.99 -9.49 -5.44
C PRO A 53 -10.76 -8.24 -5.89
N SER A 54 -11.95 -8.45 -6.50
CA SER A 54 -12.81 -7.37 -7.04
C SER A 54 -13.62 -6.67 -5.94
N ARG A 55 -12.92 -6.17 -4.94
CA ARG A 55 -13.46 -5.40 -3.80
C ARG A 55 -12.35 -4.54 -3.20
N MET A 56 -12.74 -3.54 -2.42
CA MET A 56 -11.78 -2.77 -1.64
C MET A 56 -11.05 -3.67 -0.62
N GLY A 57 -9.80 -3.32 -0.33
CA GLY A 57 -9.02 -3.95 0.72
C GLY A 57 -9.55 -3.60 2.11
N ARG A 58 -9.41 -4.50 3.06
CA ARG A 58 -9.77 -4.29 4.47
C ARG A 58 -8.55 -3.82 5.26
N PRO A 59 -8.70 -3.01 6.32
CA PRO A 59 -7.58 -2.57 7.15
C PRO A 59 -6.69 -3.72 7.65
N ASP A 60 -7.28 -4.86 7.99
CA ASP A 60 -6.54 -6.03 8.46
C ASP A 60 -5.60 -6.60 7.40
N GLU A 61 -5.95 -6.53 6.11
CA GLU A 61 -5.10 -6.99 5.02
C GLU A 61 -3.85 -6.10 4.86
N PHE A 62 -4.00 -4.80 5.15
CA PHE A 62 -2.85 -3.89 5.24
C PHE A 62 -1.99 -4.24 6.46
N ALA A 63 -2.61 -4.49 7.61
CA ALA A 63 -1.92 -4.85 8.85
C ALA A 63 -1.11 -6.15 8.71
N MET A 64 -1.64 -7.15 8.00
CA MET A 64 -0.92 -8.40 7.69
C MET A 64 0.41 -8.13 6.96
N LEU A 65 0.42 -7.21 5.99
CA LEU A 65 1.64 -6.84 5.29
C LEU A 65 2.63 -6.09 6.19
N VAL A 66 2.14 -5.22 7.07
CA VAL A 66 2.98 -4.55 8.08
C VAL A 66 3.65 -5.58 8.99
N GLN A 67 2.89 -6.56 9.49
CA GLN A 67 3.42 -7.63 10.32
C GLN A 67 4.52 -8.41 9.59
N GLN A 68 4.28 -8.80 8.33
CA GLN A 68 5.28 -9.50 7.52
C GLN A 68 6.55 -8.66 7.31
N ILE A 69 6.43 -7.34 7.14
CA ILE A 69 7.57 -6.43 7.05
C ILE A 69 8.37 -6.42 8.36
N VAL A 70 7.70 -6.45 9.50
CA VAL A 70 8.36 -6.46 10.82
C VAL A 70 9.08 -7.80 11.05
N GLU A 71 8.43 -8.92 10.74
CA GLU A 71 8.95 -10.27 10.99
C GLU A 71 10.06 -10.68 10.02
N ASN A 72 9.97 -10.31 8.74
CA ASN A 72 10.97 -10.68 7.75
C ASN A 72 12.14 -9.69 7.73
N GLN A 73 13.27 -10.13 8.29
CA GLN A 73 14.47 -9.32 8.44
C GLN A 73 15.16 -8.94 7.11
N LEU A 74 14.87 -9.64 6.02
CA LEU A 74 15.50 -9.36 4.72
C LEU A 74 14.75 -8.26 3.94
N LEU A 75 13.52 -7.91 4.32
CA LEU A 75 12.77 -6.84 3.69
C LEU A 75 13.36 -5.47 4.06
N ASN A 76 14.01 -4.80 3.12
CA ASN A 76 14.58 -3.47 3.32
C ASN A 76 14.70 -2.69 1.99
N GLY A 77 14.41 -1.39 2.03
CA GLY A 77 14.60 -0.48 0.89
C GLY A 77 13.58 -0.62 -0.24
N GLU A 78 12.43 -1.24 0.00
CA GLU A 78 11.46 -1.60 -1.04
C GLU A 78 10.06 -1.01 -0.80
N VAL A 79 9.32 -0.82 -1.89
CA VAL A 79 7.95 -0.35 -1.96
C VAL A 79 7.02 -1.48 -2.39
N ILE A 80 6.20 -1.99 -1.49
CA ILE A 80 5.26 -3.07 -1.81
C ILE A 80 3.89 -2.49 -2.18
N ARG A 81 3.38 -2.86 -3.35
CA ARG A 81 1.99 -2.57 -3.74
C ARG A 81 1.03 -3.61 -3.16
N ILE A 82 -0.07 -3.15 -2.59
CA ILE A 82 -1.19 -3.99 -2.15
C ILE A 82 -2.48 -3.38 -2.66
N ASP A 83 -2.96 -3.82 -3.82
CA ASP A 83 -3.88 -3.01 -4.62
C ASP A 83 -4.80 -3.80 -5.57
N SER A 84 -4.93 -5.11 -5.39
CA SER A 84 -5.71 -5.98 -6.28
C SER A 84 -5.30 -5.90 -7.77
N ALA A 85 -4.02 -5.60 -8.04
CA ALA A 85 -3.46 -5.39 -9.37
C ALA A 85 -4.02 -4.17 -10.14
N VAL A 86 -4.70 -3.24 -9.46
CA VAL A 86 -5.30 -2.08 -10.10
C VAL A 86 -4.24 -1.14 -10.70
N ARG A 87 -4.55 -0.56 -11.86
CA ARG A 87 -3.90 0.61 -12.40
C ARG A 87 -4.97 1.68 -12.59
N LEU A 88 -4.87 2.76 -11.83
CA LEU A 88 -5.82 3.86 -11.93
C LEU A 88 -5.61 4.55 -13.27
N ALA A 89 -6.62 4.46 -14.15
CA ALA A 89 -6.62 5.19 -15.39
C ALA A 89 -6.63 6.70 -15.12
N PRO A 90 -6.03 7.52 -16.00
CA PRO A 90 -6.21 8.97 -15.94
C PRO A 90 -7.71 9.29 -16.02
N LYS A 91 -8.16 10.20 -15.16
CA LYS A 91 -9.46 10.86 -15.33
C LYS A 91 -9.32 12.01 -16.31
#